data_AF-A0A519PZ26-F1
#
_entry.id   AF-A0A519PZ26-F1
#
_cell.length_a   1.000
_cell.length_b   1.000
_cell.length_c   1.000
_cell.angle_alpha   90.00
_cell.angle_beta   90.00
_cell.angle_gamma   90.00
#
_symmetry.space_group_name_H-M   'P 1'
#
loop_
_entity.id
_entity.type
_entity.pdbx_description
1 polymer ?
#
loop_
_entity_poly.entity_id
_entity_poly.type
_entity_poly.pdbx_seq_one_letter_code
_entity_poly.pdbx_strand_id
1 'polypeptide(L)' 'MTDPVNDDDALAAEQAMRLLSPQDETAARARMAADPTFARAVEAWDERMGGLYEEVTAVAPSPAV' A
#
# COMPACT_ATOMS: atom_id res chain seq x y z
N MET A 1 2.13 3.03 -24.26
CA MET A 1 1.00 2.10 -24.05
C MET A 1 1.33 1.40 -22.76
N THR A 2 0.69 1.78 -21.65
CA THR A 2 0.96 1.18 -20.34
C THR A 2 0.33 -0.20 -20.31
N ASP A 3 1.11 -1.22 -19.93
CA ASP A 3 0.60 -2.57 -19.79
C ASP A 3 -0.35 -2.63 -18.59
N PRO A 4 -1.56 -3.22 -18.73
CA PRO A 4 -2.56 -3.25 -17.66
C PRO A 4 -2.10 -4.01 -16.39
N VAL A 5 -1.14 -4.93 -16.54
CA VAL A 5 -0.47 -5.60 -15.42
C VAL A 5 0.37 -4.62 -14.59
N ASN A 6 0.95 -3.61 -15.25
CA ASN A 6 1.74 -2.56 -14.59
C ASN A 6 0.84 -1.57 -13.86
N ASP A 7 -0.33 -1.26 -14.43
CA ASP A 7 -1.32 -0.40 -13.79
C ASP A 7 -1.91 -1.05 -12.53
N ASP A 8 -2.14 -2.36 -12.54
CA ASP A 8 -2.62 -3.11 -11.36
C ASP A 8 -1.58 -3.20 -10.25
N ASP A 9 -0.30 -3.40 -10.59
CA ASP A 9 0.79 -3.39 -9.61
C ASP A 9 0.99 -1.99 -9.00
N ALA A 10 0.90 -0.94 -9.83
CA ALA A 10 0.95 0.44 -9.37
C ALA A 10 -0.21 0.75 -8.39
N LEU A 11 -1.44 0.35 -8.74
CA LEU A 11 -2.60 0.53 -7.86
C LEU A 11 -2.45 -0.24 -6.54
N ALA A 12 -1.89 -1.44 -6.58
CA ALA A 12 -1.61 -2.22 -5.37
C ALA A 12 -0.59 -1.50 -4.47
N ALA A 13 0.47 -0.95 -5.05
CA ALA A 13 1.49 -0.17 -4.35
C ALA A 13 0.90 1.10 -3.72
N GLU A 14 0.08 1.84 -4.45
CA GLU A 14 -0.60 3.05 -3.96
C GLU A 14 -1.56 2.74 -2.80
N GLN A 15 -2.26 1.61 -2.86
CA GLN A 15 -3.13 1.15 -1.77
C GLN A 15 -2.32 0.79 -0.52
N ALA A 16 -1.22 0.04 -0.66
CA ALA A 16 -0.34 -0.32 0.45
C ALA A 16 0.23 0.94 1.15
N MET A 17 0.71 1.90 0.35
CA MET A 17 1.28 3.15 0.86
C MET A 17 0.24 4.22 1.27
N ARG A 18 -1.07 3.91 1.16
CA ARG A 18 -2.19 4.82 1.45
C ARG A 18 -2.11 6.17 0.71
N LEU A 19 -1.73 6.12 -0.56
CA LEU A 19 -1.63 7.29 -1.43
C LEU A 19 -2.91 7.57 -2.22
N LEU A 20 -3.86 6.63 -2.18
CA LEU A 20 -5.14 6.75 -2.88
C LEU A 20 -6.03 7.84 -2.30
N SER A 21 -6.83 8.45 -3.18
CA SER A 21 -7.94 9.30 -2.74
C SER A 21 -8.97 8.46 -1.96
N PRO A 22 -9.81 9.05 -1.08
CA PRO A 22 -10.79 8.29 -0.31
C PRO A 22 -11.76 7.47 -1.16
N GLN A 23 -12.08 7.96 -2.37
CA GLN A 23 -12.93 7.26 -3.32
C GLN A 23 -12.19 6.03 -3.91
N ASP A 24 -10.95 6.21 -4.35
CA ASP A 24 -10.16 5.14 -4.97
C ASP A 24 -9.76 4.08 -3.96
N GLU A 25 -9.48 4.47 -2.71
CA GLU A 25 -9.22 3.55 -1.61
C GLU A 25 -10.43 2.67 -1.31
N THR A 26 -11.64 3.22 -1.42
CA THR A 26 -12.88 2.44 -1.25
C THR A 26 -13.06 1.44 -2.39
N ALA A 27 -12.78 1.84 -3.63
CA ALA A 27 -12.82 0.94 -4.78
C ALA A 27 -11.75 -0.15 -4.72
N ALA A 28 -10.52 0.19 -4.34
CA ALA A 28 -9.42 -0.75 -4.15
C ALA A 28 -9.72 -1.77 -3.04
N ARG A 29 -10.28 -1.34 -1.90
CA ARG A 29 -10.76 -2.26 -0.85
C ARG A 29 -11.85 -3.21 -1.34
N ALA A 30 -12.83 -2.71 -2.08
CA ALA A 30 -13.87 -3.55 -2.68
C ALA A 30 -13.27 -4.57 -3.65
N ARG A 31 -12.24 -4.17 -4.41
CA ARG A 31 -11.50 -5.04 -5.31
C ARG A 31 -10.69 -6.09 -4.55
N MET A 32 -9.99 -5.75 -3.47
CA MET A 32 -9.28 -6.72 -2.63
C MET A 32 -10.21 -7.80 -2.07
N ALA A 33 -11.45 -7.45 -1.73
CA ALA A 33 -12.45 -8.42 -1.27
C ALA A 33 -12.94 -9.36 -2.38
N ALA A 34 -12.93 -8.91 -3.64
CA ALA A 34 -13.41 -9.66 -4.80
C ALA A 34 -12.29 -10.43 -5.54
N ASP A 35 -11.04 -9.97 -5.46
CA ASP A 35 -9.89 -10.48 -6.18
C ASP A 35 -8.73 -10.81 -5.21
N PRO A 36 -8.57 -12.10 -4.86
CA PRO A 36 -7.47 -12.54 -4.00
C PRO A 36 -6.08 -12.32 -4.58
N THR A 37 -5.94 -12.22 -5.90
CA THR A 37 -4.64 -11.97 -6.55
C THR A 37 -4.21 -10.54 -6.29
N PHE A 38 -5.12 -9.59 -6.49
CA PHE A 38 -4.90 -8.19 -6.17
C PHE A 38 -4.63 -7.98 -4.68
N ALA A 39 -5.38 -8.66 -3.79
CA ALA A 39 -5.14 -8.60 -2.35
C ALA A 39 -3.71 -9.05 -1.98
N ARG A 40 -3.22 -10.15 -2.57
CA ARG A 40 -1.84 -10.62 -2.36
C ARG A 40 -0.79 -9.65 -2.89
N ALA A 41 -1.07 -8.94 -3.98
CA ALA A 41 -0.16 -7.92 -4.49
C ALA A 41 -0.03 -6.75 -3.51
N VAL A 42 -1.15 -6.31 -2.92
CA VAL A 42 -1.15 -5.28 -1.87
C VAL A 42 -0.37 -5.76 -0.64
N GLU A 43 -0.61 -7.00 -0.17
CA GLU A 43 0.12 -7.59 0.95
C GLU A 43 1.63 -7.67 0.68
N ALA A 44 2.05 -8.06 -0.53
CA ALA A 44 3.46 -8.11 -0.90
C ALA A 44 4.13 -6.72 -0.86
N TRP A 45 3.39 -5.67 -1.23
CA TRP A 45 3.86 -4.29 -1.09
C TRP A 45 3.95 -3.85 0.37
N ASP A 46 2.95 -4.21 1.20
CA ASP A 46 2.98 -3.95 2.64
C ASP A 46 4.18 -4.63 3.32
N GLU A 47 4.47 -5.90 3.01
CA GLU A 47 5.64 -6.62 3.53
C GLU A 47 6.96 -5.96 3.13
N ARG A 48 7.07 -5.56 1.85
CA ARG A 48 8.24 -4.86 1.32
C ARG A 48 8.48 -3.53 2.03
N MET A 49 7.42 -2.77 2.31
CA MET A 49 7.53 -1.50 3.06
C MET A 49 7.82 -1.75 4.54
N GLY A 50 7.21 -2.79 5.13
CA GLY A 50 7.47 -3.26 6.49
C GLY A 50 8.96 -3.44 6.78
N GLY A 51 9.68 -4.13 5.88
CA GLY A 51 11.12 -4.33 6.01
C GLY A 51 11.93 -3.03 6.03
N LEU A 52 11.50 -1.99 5.31
CA LEU A 52 12.16 -0.68 5.34
C LEU A 52 11.99 0.02 6.69
N TYR A 53 10.84 -0.17 7.36
CA TYR A 53 10.60 0.41 8.69
C TYR A 53 11.50 -0.20 9.76
N GLU A 54 11.88 -1.47 9.64
CA GLU A 54 12.79 -2.13 10.60
C GLU A 54 14.19 -1.51 10.61
N GLU A 55 14.61 -0.91 9.49
CA GLU A 55 15.90 -0.22 9.37
C GLU A 55 15.87 1.22 9.96
N VAL A 56 14.68 1.76 10.23
CA VAL A 56 14.54 3.13 10.74
C VAL A 56 14.81 3.16 12.23
N THR A 57 15.87 3.88 12.62
CA THR A 57 16.14 4.13 14.05
C THR A 57 15.02 4.98 14.66
N ALA A 58 14.39 4.46 15.71
CA ALA A 58 13.33 5.16 16.42
C ALA A 58 13.84 6.48 17.01
N VAL A 59 13.09 7.56 16.78
CA VAL A 59 13.37 8.88 17.35
C VAL A 59 12.37 9.16 18.46
N ALA A 60 12.86 9.59 19.62
CA ALA A 60 12.00 9.95 20.74
C ALA A 60 11.17 11.20 20.41
N PRO A 61 9.86 11.23 20.73
CA PRO A 61 9.05 12.42 20.56
C PRO A 61 9.56 13.54 21.47
N SER A 62 9.35 14.80 21.03
CA SER A 62 9.65 15.97 21.85
C SER A 62 8.85 15.93 23.17
N PRO A 63 9.37 16.53 24.27
CA PRO A 63 8.63 16.67 25.51
C PRO A 63 7.27 17.36 25.25
N ALA A 64 6.22 16.90 25.93
CA ALA A 64 4.94 17.59 25.91
C ALA A 64 5.11 19.00 26.52
N VAL A 65 4.53 20.01 25.86
CA VAL A 65 4.49 21.41 26.32
C VAL A 65 3.35 21.59 27.32
#